data_AF-A0A7C7QQ70-F1
#
_entry.id   AF-A0A7C7QQ70-F1
#
_cell.length_a   1.000
_cell.length_b   1.000
_cell.length_c   1.000
_cell.angle_alpha   90.00
_cell.angle_beta   90.00
_cell.angle_gamma   90.00
#
_symmetry.space_group_name_H-M   'P 1'
#
loop_
_entity.id
_entity.type
_entity.pdbx_description
1 polymer ?
#
loop_
_entity_poly.entity_id
_entity_poly.type
_entity_poly.pdbx_seq_one_letter_code
_entity_poly.pdbx_strand_id
1 'polypeptide(L)'
;MERVKTGIAGLETMGFFIFGLPADTEESMEDTIRLALELDPELANFMIAAPFPGTEMYDIILQEGHLFSHDWPDFAIHDEKARFEIGDLTAELVERKWHEAYRRFYLRPSRLWRRVTSPDTWRRLPTYFSTFKRFAVGRIRKAS
;
A
#
# COMPACT_ATOMS: atom_id res chain seq x y z
N MET A 1 -0.33 -29.99 -2.40
CA MET A 1 -0.77 -28.77 -3.09
C MET A 1 -1.79 -28.14 -2.17
N GLU A 2 -1.33 -27.39 -1.18
CA GLU A 2 -2.18 -26.91 -0.09
C GLU A 2 -2.34 -25.40 -0.29
N ARG A 3 -3.55 -24.99 -0.67
CA ARG A 3 -3.81 -23.66 -1.24
C ARG A 3 -3.82 -22.61 -0.12
N VAL A 4 -3.05 -21.55 -0.34
CA VAL A 4 -3.14 -20.30 0.41
C VAL A 4 -4.57 -19.76 0.28
N LYS A 5 -5.06 -19.16 1.37
CA LYS A 5 -6.44 -18.77 1.66
C LYS A 5 -7.11 -18.06 0.48
N THR A 6 -7.64 -18.87 -0.40
CA THR A 6 -8.44 -18.47 -1.53
C THR A 6 -9.83 -18.17 -0.98
N GLY A 7 -10.50 -17.13 -1.48
CA GLY A 7 -11.91 -16.89 -1.14
C GLY A 7 -12.76 -18.15 -1.41
N ILE A 8 -14.04 -18.14 -1.06
CA ILE A 8 -14.98 -19.29 -1.16
C ILE A 8 -14.87 -20.07 -2.49
N ALA A 9 -14.38 -19.43 -3.57
CA ALA A 9 -14.22 -20.01 -4.91
C ALA A 9 -12.76 -20.30 -5.40
N GLY A 10 -11.70 -20.20 -4.60
CA GLY A 10 -10.36 -20.47 -5.14
C GLY A 10 -9.64 -19.25 -5.76
N LEU A 11 -10.06 -18.02 -5.44
CA LEU A 11 -9.52 -16.77 -6.02
C LEU A 11 -8.65 -15.98 -5.04
N GLU A 12 -7.56 -15.39 -5.57
CA GLU A 12 -6.73 -14.42 -4.84
C GLU A 12 -7.54 -13.15 -4.57
N THR A 13 -7.42 -12.61 -3.35
CA THR A 13 -8.19 -11.43 -2.93
C THR A 13 -7.27 -10.23 -2.72
N MET A 14 -7.58 -9.12 -3.39
CA MET A 14 -6.89 -7.84 -3.22
C MET A 14 -7.89 -6.80 -2.73
N GLY A 15 -7.64 -6.24 -1.54
CA GLY A 15 -8.40 -5.12 -1.00
C GLY A 15 -7.73 -3.80 -1.35
N PHE A 16 -8.52 -2.82 -1.77
CA PHE A 16 -8.08 -1.45 -2.02
C PHE A 16 -8.71 -0.53 -1.00
N PHE A 17 -7.89 0.30 -0.37
CA PHE A 17 -8.30 1.24 0.67
C PHE A 17 -7.66 2.60 0.36
N ILE A 18 -8.43 3.66 0.52
CA ILE A 18 -8.01 5.03 0.22
C ILE A 18 -8.06 5.83 1.52
N PHE A 19 -7.05 6.66 1.74
CA PHE A 19 -6.96 7.58 2.87
C PHE A 19 -6.84 9.02 2.37
N GLY A 20 -7.39 9.96 3.11
CA GLY A 20 -7.23 11.39 2.84
C GLY A 20 -8.34 11.95 1.96
N LEU A 21 -9.53 11.37 1.96
CA LEU A 21 -10.66 12.04 1.32
C LEU A 21 -11.03 13.32 2.10
N PRO A 22 -11.58 14.36 1.46
CA PRO A 22 -11.94 15.61 2.15
C PRO A 22 -12.85 15.44 3.39
N ALA A 23 -13.65 14.38 3.42
CA ALA A 23 -14.53 14.04 4.54
C ALA A 23 -13.89 13.08 5.57
N ASP A 24 -12.64 12.66 5.37
CA ASP A 24 -11.95 11.76 6.30
C ASP A 24 -11.54 12.48 7.58
N THR A 25 -11.63 11.74 8.68
CA THR A 25 -11.11 12.12 9.99
C THR A 25 -10.10 11.07 10.45
N GLU A 26 -9.34 11.37 11.52
CA GLU A 26 -8.45 10.36 12.11
C GLU A 26 -9.23 9.08 12.53
N GLU A 27 -10.48 9.24 12.98
CA GLU A 27 -11.37 8.14 13.35
C GLU A 27 -11.83 7.33 12.13
N SER A 28 -12.26 7.98 11.04
CA SER A 28 -12.68 7.26 9.82
C SER A 28 -11.52 6.47 9.18
N MET A 29 -10.30 7.03 9.26
CA MET A 29 -9.10 6.33 8.80
C MET A 29 -8.78 5.13 9.70
N GLU A 30 -8.95 5.26 11.02
CA GLU A 30 -8.81 4.12 11.94
C GLU A 30 -9.85 3.02 11.65
N ASP A 31 -11.11 3.38 11.37
CA ASP A 31 -12.15 2.44 10.98
C ASP A 31 -11.82 1.72 9.66
N THR A 32 -11.23 2.44 8.70
CA THR A 32 -10.74 1.86 7.45
C THR A 32 -9.62 0.84 7.70
N ILE A 33 -8.70 1.13 8.63
CA ILE A 33 -7.67 0.17 9.06
C ILE A 33 -8.34 -1.07 9.68
N ARG A 34 -9.30 -0.88 10.58
CA ARG A 34 -10.04 -1.99 11.22
C ARG A 34 -10.77 -2.85 10.21
N LEU A 35 -11.44 -2.23 9.24
CA LEU A 35 -12.11 -2.93 8.14
C LEU A 35 -11.13 -3.77 7.33
N ALA A 36 -9.98 -3.22 6.95
CA ALA A 36 -8.95 -3.96 6.22
C ALA A 36 -8.44 -5.17 7.01
N LEU A 37 -8.27 -5.00 8.33
CA LEU A 37 -7.85 -6.05 9.25
C LEU A 37 -8.91 -7.14 9.45
N GLU A 38 -10.19 -6.79 9.42
CA GLU A 38 -11.32 -7.71 9.55
C GLU A 38 -11.51 -8.54 8.26
N LEU A 39 -11.49 -7.88 7.10
CA LEU A 39 -11.62 -8.53 5.79
C LEU A 39 -10.47 -9.50 5.51
N ASP A 40 -9.27 -9.22 6.03
CA ASP A 40 -8.07 -10.07 5.90
C ASP A 40 -7.79 -10.53 4.43
N PRO A 41 -7.86 -9.65 3.40
CA PRO A 41 -7.60 -10.03 2.01
C PRO A 41 -6.15 -10.49 1.82
N GLU A 42 -5.84 -11.36 0.86
CA GLU A 42 -4.46 -11.84 0.69
C GLU A 42 -3.46 -10.70 0.46
N LEU A 43 -3.85 -9.69 -0.31
CA LEU A 43 -3.11 -8.46 -0.52
C LEU A 43 -4.00 -7.26 -0.13
N ALA A 44 -3.42 -6.26 0.53
CA ALA A 44 -4.07 -4.97 0.75
C ALA A 44 -3.20 -3.85 0.16
N ASN A 45 -3.81 -3.03 -0.67
CA ASN A 45 -3.20 -1.84 -1.23
C ASN A 45 -3.84 -0.62 -0.56
N PHE A 46 -3.06 0.08 0.26
CA PHE A 46 -3.47 1.35 0.83
C PHE A 46 -2.92 2.48 -0.02
N MET A 47 -3.79 3.44 -0.35
CA MET A 47 -3.52 4.53 -1.28
C MET A 47 -3.82 5.85 -0.57
N ILE A 48 -3.07 6.89 -0.91
CA ILE A 48 -3.37 8.26 -0.49
C ILE A 48 -4.17 8.90 -1.62
N ALA A 49 -5.26 9.58 -1.28
CA ALA A 49 -6.09 10.28 -2.25
C ALA A 49 -5.28 11.39 -2.93
N ALA A 50 -5.38 11.50 -4.24
CA ALA A 50 -4.68 12.51 -5.03
C ALA A 50 -5.71 13.42 -5.71
N PRO A 51 -5.70 14.74 -5.44
CA PRO A 51 -6.67 15.66 -6.01
C PRO A 51 -6.31 15.99 -7.46
N PHE A 52 -6.87 15.25 -8.41
CA PHE A 52 -6.61 15.49 -9.84
C PHE A 52 -7.36 16.72 -10.35
N PRO A 53 -6.74 17.59 -11.18
CA PRO A 53 -7.43 18.72 -11.78
C PRO A 53 -8.71 18.32 -12.52
N GLY A 54 -9.82 19.00 -12.23
CA GLY A 54 -11.15 18.70 -12.78
C GLY A 54 -11.95 17.65 -12.02
N THR A 55 -11.47 17.18 -10.86
CA THR A 55 -12.28 16.39 -9.92
C THR A 55 -12.91 17.26 -8.84
N GLU A 56 -14.04 16.84 -8.30
CA GLU A 56 -14.70 17.54 -7.18
C GLU A 56 -13.76 17.71 -5.98
N MET A 57 -12.93 16.70 -5.69
CA MET A 57 -11.93 16.78 -4.62
C MET A 57 -10.93 17.92 -4.85
N TYR A 58 -10.51 18.16 -6.09
CA TYR A 58 -9.60 19.26 -6.43
C TYR A 58 -10.26 20.62 -6.20
N ASP A 59 -11.53 20.77 -6.59
CA ASP A 59 -12.27 22.02 -6.39
C ASP A 59 -12.47 22.33 -4.90
N ILE A 60 -12.80 21.31 -4.10
CA ILE A 60 -12.92 21.42 -2.64
C ILE A 60 -11.60 21.87 -2.01
N ILE A 61 -10.48 21.24 -2.38
CA ILE A 61 -9.16 21.58 -1.82
C ILE A 61 -8.71 22.98 -2.24
N LEU A 62 -9.04 23.42 -3.46
CA LEU A 62 -8.75 24.80 -3.89
C LEU A 62 -9.56 25.85 -3.12
N GLN A 63 -10.76 25.51 -2.64
CA GLN A 63 -11.63 26.43 -1.91
C GLN A 63 -11.35 26.46 -0.41
N GLU A 64 -11.10 25.30 0.19
CA GLU A 64 -11.13 25.09 1.64
C GLU A 64 -9.79 24.61 2.22
N GLY A 65 -8.83 24.29 1.35
CA GLY A 65 -7.58 23.66 1.74
C GLY A 65 -6.35 24.31 1.13
N HIS A 66 -5.25 23.56 1.20
CA HIS A 66 -3.97 23.94 0.63
C HIS A 66 -3.43 22.79 -0.21
N LEU A 67 -3.15 23.06 -1.48
CA LEU A 67 -2.52 22.12 -2.39
C LEU A 67 -1.01 22.39 -2.46
N PHE A 68 -0.20 21.38 -2.15
CA PHE A 68 1.26 21.49 -2.12
C PHE A 68 1.92 21.20 -3.46
N SER A 69 1.21 20.61 -4.43
CA SER A 69 1.76 20.27 -5.74
C SER A 69 0.97 20.88 -6.89
N HIS A 70 1.71 21.45 -7.84
CA HIS A 70 1.18 22.04 -9.07
C HIS A 70 1.75 21.36 -10.34
N ASP A 71 2.60 20.33 -10.18
CA ASP A 71 3.34 19.69 -11.28
C ASP A 71 2.89 18.24 -11.51
N TRP A 72 2.60 17.89 -12.77
CA TRP A 72 2.07 16.59 -13.21
C TRP A 72 2.83 15.31 -12.73
N PRO A 73 4.17 15.31 -12.52
CA PRO A 73 4.89 14.14 -12.02
C PRO A 73 4.60 13.78 -10.55
N ASP A 74 4.03 14.69 -9.77
CA ASP A 74 3.76 14.49 -8.34
C ASP A 74 2.45 13.77 -8.03
N PHE A 75 1.59 13.54 -9.03
CA PHE A 75 0.33 12.80 -8.88
C PHE A 75 0.52 11.27 -8.94
N ALA A 76 1.72 10.79 -8.63
CA ALA A 76 1.99 9.37 -8.58
C ALA A 76 1.15 8.73 -7.47
N ILE A 77 0.20 7.89 -7.87
CA ILE A 77 -0.77 7.18 -7.02
C ILE A 77 -0.09 6.22 -6.00
N HIS A 78 1.21 6.00 -6.14
CA HIS A 78 2.05 5.18 -5.26
C HIS A 78 3.07 5.98 -4.45
N ASP A 79 2.99 7.31 -4.46
CA ASP A 79 3.85 8.13 -3.60
C ASP A 79 3.34 8.05 -2.15
N GLU A 80 4.26 7.96 -1.19
CA GLU A 80 3.95 7.86 0.23
C GLU A 80 3.59 9.24 0.82
N LYS A 81 3.23 10.21 -0.05
CA LYS A 81 3.11 11.62 0.30
C LYS A 81 1.73 12.16 0.04
N ALA A 82 1.13 12.73 1.08
CA ALA A 82 -0.07 13.54 0.91
C ALA A 82 0.34 14.92 0.36
N ARG A 83 -0.29 15.33 -0.73
CA ARG A 83 0.04 16.59 -1.44
C ARG A 83 -0.97 17.70 -1.20
N PHE A 84 -1.82 17.55 -0.21
CA PHE A 84 -2.84 18.53 0.16
C PHE A 84 -3.15 18.47 1.65
N GLU A 85 -3.77 19.53 2.14
CA GLU A 85 -4.36 19.62 3.48
C GLU A 85 -5.73 20.27 3.39
N ILE A 86 -6.65 19.85 4.25
CA ILE A 86 -7.98 20.44 4.33
C ILE A 86 -8.51 20.35 5.76
N GLY A 87 -8.85 21.50 6.35
CA GLY A 87 -9.31 21.56 7.74
C GLY A 87 -8.33 20.90 8.71
N ASP A 88 -8.80 19.89 9.45
CA ASP A 88 -8.00 19.12 10.42
C ASP A 88 -7.20 17.96 9.77
N LEU A 89 -7.39 17.73 8.47
CA LEU A 89 -6.73 16.67 7.72
C LEU A 89 -5.39 17.17 7.19
N THR A 90 -4.35 17.07 8.01
CA THR A 90 -2.97 17.43 7.61
C THR A 90 -2.31 16.31 6.80
N ALA A 91 -1.30 16.67 6.00
CA ALA A 91 -0.59 15.69 5.19
C ALA A 91 0.10 14.64 6.09
N GLU A 92 0.69 15.07 7.21
CA GLU A 92 1.35 14.18 8.15
C GLU A 92 0.38 13.21 8.83
N LEU A 93 -0.86 13.63 9.09
CA LEU A 93 -1.89 12.76 9.66
C LEU A 93 -2.22 11.61 8.68
N VAL A 94 -2.44 11.95 7.42
CA VAL A 94 -2.75 10.97 6.36
C VAL A 94 -1.59 10.00 6.16
N GLU A 95 -0.36 10.51 6.04
CA GLU A 95 0.86 9.69 5.91
C GLU A 95 1.08 8.79 7.12
N ARG A 96 0.88 9.31 8.33
CA ARG A 96 0.98 8.53 9.57
C ARG A 96 -0.01 7.37 9.59
N LYS A 97 -1.27 7.62 9.24
CA LYS A 97 -2.31 6.59 9.18
C LYS A 97 -2.07 5.59 8.06
N TRP A 98 -1.59 6.03 6.91
CA TRP A 98 -1.16 5.15 5.82
C TRP A 98 -0.04 4.18 6.25
N HIS A 99 1.01 4.69 6.90
CA HIS A 99 2.08 3.84 7.46
C HIS A 99 1.58 2.93 8.58
N GLU A 100 0.65 3.39 9.41
CA GLU A 100 0.02 2.57 10.44
C GLU A 100 -0.76 1.40 9.81
N ALA A 101 -1.56 1.67 8.77
CA ALA A 101 -2.33 0.68 8.04
C ALA A 101 -1.42 -0.44 7.47
N TYR A 102 -0.36 -0.06 6.76
CA TYR A 102 0.61 -1.01 6.22
C TYR A 102 1.27 -1.86 7.31
N ARG A 103 1.74 -1.23 8.39
CA ARG A 103 2.39 -1.94 9.50
C ARG A 103 1.42 -2.91 10.17
N ARG A 104 0.24 -2.46 10.55
CA ARG A 104 -0.75 -3.31 11.25
C ARG A 104 -1.27 -4.43 10.37
N PHE A 105 -1.39 -4.22 9.07
CA PHE A 105 -1.84 -5.26 8.15
C PHE A 105 -0.76 -6.31 7.88
N TYR A 106 0.45 -5.90 7.51
CA TYR A 106 1.51 -6.82 7.05
C TYR A 106 2.39 -7.39 8.17
N LEU A 107 2.57 -6.67 9.29
CA LEU A 107 3.35 -7.17 10.43
C LEU A 107 2.55 -8.04 11.39
N ARG A 108 1.32 -8.43 11.01
CA ARG A 108 0.48 -9.35 11.78
C ARG A 108 1.20 -10.67 12.04
N PRO A 109 1.35 -11.10 13.31
CA PRO A 109 2.01 -12.37 13.63
C PRO A 109 1.38 -13.56 12.91
N SER A 110 0.05 -13.60 12.80
CA SER A 110 -0.66 -14.66 12.07
C SER A 110 -0.29 -14.71 10.58
N ARG A 111 -0.11 -13.55 9.93
CA ARG A 111 0.32 -13.44 8.54
C ARG A 111 1.78 -13.83 8.36
N LEU A 112 2.67 -13.38 9.24
CA LEU A 112 4.09 -13.73 9.21
C LEU A 112 4.29 -15.23 9.42
N TRP A 113 3.63 -15.82 10.41
CA TRP A 113 3.67 -17.26 10.63
C TRP A 113 3.19 -18.02 9.40
N ARG A 114 2.06 -17.63 8.80
CA ARG A 114 1.56 -18.24 7.56
C ARG A 114 2.56 -18.16 6.41
N ARG A 115 3.32 -17.05 6.30
CA ARG A 115 4.32 -16.86 5.25
C ARG A 115 5.56 -17.75 5.45
N VAL A 116 5.98 -17.93 6.70
CA VAL A 116 7.14 -18.76 7.07
C VAL A 116 6.83 -20.25 7.01
N THR A 117 5.61 -20.65 7.36
CA THR A 117 5.17 -22.05 7.31
C THR A 117 4.62 -22.48 5.94
N SER A 118 4.56 -21.57 4.95
CA SER A 118 4.09 -21.92 3.61
C SER A 118 5.15 -22.74 2.83
N PRO A 119 4.78 -23.93 2.29
CA PRO A 119 5.67 -24.76 1.48
C PRO A 119 6.21 -24.08 0.21
N ASP A 120 5.51 -23.05 -0.29
CA ASP A 120 5.90 -22.29 -1.49
C ASP A 120 7.14 -21.41 -1.27
N THR A 121 7.35 -20.91 -0.04
CA THR A 121 8.54 -20.13 0.31
C THR A 121 9.79 -20.99 0.18
N TRP A 122 9.73 -22.24 0.65
CA TRP A 122 10.85 -23.19 0.59
C TRP A 122 11.08 -23.78 -0.81
N ARG A 123 10.02 -23.97 -1.60
CA ARG A 123 10.12 -24.45 -2.99
C ARG A 123 10.67 -23.39 -3.96
N ARG A 124 10.53 -22.09 -3.67
CA ARG A 124 11.04 -20.99 -4.49
C ARG A 124 12.47 -20.52 -4.12
N LEU A 125 13.01 -20.96 -2.99
CA LEU A 125 14.42 -20.69 -2.58
C LEU A 125 15.47 -21.00 -3.66
N PRO A 126 15.44 -22.14 -4.40
CA PRO A 126 16.42 -22.40 -5.45
C PRO A 126 16.35 -21.39 -6.63
N THR A 127 15.18 -20.79 -6.88
CA THR A 127 14.99 -19.77 -7.92
C THR A 127 15.57 -18.42 -7.50
N TYR A 128 15.49 -18.05 -6.21
CA TYR A 128 16.17 -16.88 -5.67
C TYR A 128 17.70 -17.04 -5.70
N PHE A 129 18.22 -18.23 -5.34
CA PHE A 129 19.66 -18.49 -5.31
C PHE A 129 20.29 -18.52 -6.73
N SER A 130 19.55 -19.06 -7.72
CA SER A 130 20.00 -19.05 -9.12
C SER A 130 19.95 -17.65 -9.73
N THR A 131 18.94 -16.83 -9.38
CA THR A 131 18.87 -15.41 -9.78
C THR A 131 20.02 -14.61 -9.19
N PHE A 132 20.33 -14.81 -7.90
CA PHE A 132 21.46 -14.16 -7.23
C PHE A 132 22.82 -14.57 -7.86
N LYS A 133 23.03 -15.87 -8.14
CA LYS A 133 24.21 -16.33 -8.90
C LYS A 133 24.30 -15.67 -10.28
N ARG A 134 23.19 -15.50 -10.98
CA ARG A 134 23.14 -14.90 -12.32
C ARG A 134 23.45 -13.39 -12.30
N PHE A 135 23.05 -12.66 -11.26
CA PHE A 135 23.44 -11.27 -11.03
C PHE A 135 24.90 -11.11 -10.55
N ALA A 136 25.38 -12.01 -9.69
CA ALA A 136 26.76 -12.00 -9.22
C ALA A 136 27.77 -12.34 -10.35
N VAL A 137 27.45 -13.34 -11.19
CA VAL A 137 28.27 -13.74 -12.35
C VAL A 137 28.21 -12.70 -13.48
N GLY A 138 27.11 -11.95 -13.62
CA GLY A 138 26.98 -10.89 -14.62
C GLY A 138 27.90 -9.68 -14.40
N ARG A 139 28.37 -9.43 -13.15
CA ARG A 139 29.33 -8.35 -12.86
C ARG A 139 30.78 -8.68 -13.23
N ILE A 140 31.14 -9.95 -13.38
CA ILE A 140 32.53 -10.37 -13.63
C ILE A 140 32.92 -10.24 -15.11
N ARG A 141 31.94 -10.18 -16.03
CA ARG A 141 32.19 -10.13 -17.48
C ARG A 141 32.33 -8.73 -18.09
N LYS A 142 32.19 -7.65 -17.30
CA LYS A 142 32.31 -6.27 -17.79
C LYS A 142 33.58 -5.55 -17.30
N ALA A 143 34.59 -6.32 -16.87
CA ALA A 143 35.89 -5.84 -16.40
C ALA A 143 37.06 -6.59 -17.07
N SER A 144 36.97 -6.82 -18.39
CA SER A 144 38.11 -7.20 -19.25
C SER A 144 37.95 -6.53 -20.61
#